data_AF-A0A9E0LFA2-F1
#
_entry.id   AF-A0A9E0LFA2-F1
#
_cell.length_a   1.000
_cell.length_b   1.000
_cell.length_c   1.000
_cell.angle_alpha   90.00
_cell.angle_beta   90.00
_cell.angle_gamma   90.00
#
_symmetry.space_group_name_H-M   'P 1'
#
loop_
_entity.id
_entity.type
_entity.pdbx_description
1 polymer ?
#
loop_
_entity_poly.entity_id
_entity_poly.type
_entity_poly.pdbx_seq_one_letter_code
_entity_poly.pdbx_strand_id
1 'polypeptide(L)'
;AHDEMLFIVQHQTSELWMKLMLHELSAAIRHIAQDELPPAFKKLARVSKILEQLVHAWDVLATMTPPEYTAIRPYLGQSSGFQSYQYRCIEFALGNKNAAMLQPHAHHADRLAQVRAACQAPSLYDECLRLLSRRGIAVPASHLERDWTQPYVSDAAVEQAWLTVYRQPEQHWDLYQLGEELTDLEDAFRLWRFRHVTTVERIIGFKRGTGGTGGVSYLRKMLDVVLFPEIWALRTDL
;
A
#
# COMPACT_ATOMS: atom_id res chain seq x y z
N ALA A 1 12.06 26.89 -12.35
CA ALA A 1 13.52 26.63 -12.48
C ALA A 1 13.75 25.45 -13.44
N HIS A 2 14.98 25.12 -13.87
CA HIS A 2 15.23 24.01 -14.80
C HIS A 2 14.66 22.67 -14.28
N ASP A 3 14.96 22.33 -13.02
CA ASP A 3 14.62 21.03 -12.40
C ASP A 3 13.14 20.90 -11.96
N GLU A 4 12.34 21.94 -12.16
CA GLU A 4 10.91 21.90 -11.86
C GLU A 4 10.16 20.92 -12.76
N MET A 5 10.59 20.78 -14.03
CA MET A 5 10.02 19.82 -14.95
C MET A 5 10.24 18.37 -14.47
N LEU A 6 11.44 18.04 -13.99
CA LEU A 6 11.75 16.74 -13.37
C LEU A 6 10.81 16.49 -12.20
N PHE A 7 10.66 17.47 -11.29
CA PHE A 7 9.79 17.34 -10.13
C PHE A 7 8.34 17.04 -10.52
N ILE A 8 7.79 17.75 -11.52
CA ILE A 8 6.41 17.54 -11.99
C ILE A 8 6.25 16.16 -12.64
N VAL A 9 7.12 15.81 -13.60
CA VAL A 9 7.02 14.56 -14.36
C VAL A 9 7.18 13.34 -13.45
N GLN A 10 8.05 13.40 -12.44
CA GLN A 10 8.20 12.35 -11.43
C GLN A 10 6.87 12.01 -10.74
N HIS A 11 6.11 13.04 -10.33
CA HIS A 11 4.84 12.84 -9.63
C HIS A 11 3.74 12.39 -10.60
N GLN A 12 3.67 12.98 -11.79
CA GLN A 12 2.67 12.62 -12.79
C GLN A 12 2.80 11.17 -13.25
N THR A 13 4.02 10.70 -13.53
CA THR A 13 4.27 9.31 -13.91
C THR A 13 3.94 8.35 -12.77
N SER A 14 4.29 8.70 -11.53
CA SER A 14 3.91 7.92 -10.34
C SER A 14 2.40 7.82 -10.17
N GLU A 15 1.66 8.91 -10.37
CA GLU A 15 0.19 8.93 -10.30
C GLU A 15 -0.47 8.12 -11.43
N LEU A 16 0.13 8.08 -12.63
CA LEU A 16 -0.33 7.21 -13.72
C LEU A 16 -0.14 5.73 -13.37
N TRP A 17 1.01 5.36 -12.79
CA TRP A 17 1.24 4.00 -12.31
C TRP A 17 0.30 3.62 -11.17
N MET A 18 0.08 4.51 -10.19
CA MET A 18 -0.87 4.27 -9.10
C MET A 18 -2.31 4.12 -9.61
N LYS A 19 -2.70 4.85 -10.65
CA LYS A 19 -4.01 4.67 -11.31
C LYS A 19 -4.17 3.26 -11.86
N LEU A 20 -3.15 2.75 -12.57
CA LEU A 20 -3.16 1.38 -13.09
C LEU A 20 -3.11 0.35 -11.96
N MET A 21 -2.30 0.58 -10.93
CA MET A 21 -2.20 -0.29 -9.76
C MET A 21 -3.56 -0.45 -9.08
N LEU A 22 -4.31 0.63 -8.87
CA LEU A 22 -5.68 0.58 -8.33
C LEU A 22 -6.63 -0.23 -9.21
N HIS A 23 -6.53 -0.06 -10.53
CA HIS A 23 -7.34 -0.83 -11.48
C HIS A 23 -7.09 -2.34 -11.36
N GLU A 24 -5.82 -2.74 -11.31
CA GLU A 24 -5.40 -4.14 -11.20
C GLU A 24 -5.71 -4.73 -9.81
N LEU A 25 -5.42 -3.99 -8.72
CA LEU A 25 -5.75 -4.41 -7.35
C LEU A 25 -7.25 -4.60 -7.17
N SER A 26 -8.07 -3.67 -7.68
CA SER A 26 -9.52 -3.79 -7.60
C SER A 26 -10.03 -5.04 -8.34
N ALA A 27 -9.39 -5.41 -9.45
CA ALA A 27 -9.71 -6.65 -10.16
C ALA A 27 -9.26 -7.88 -9.39
N ALA A 28 -8.05 -7.88 -8.82
CA ALA A 28 -7.53 -8.97 -8.01
C ALA A 28 -8.44 -9.27 -6.80
N ILE A 29 -8.83 -8.22 -6.07
CA ILE A 29 -9.74 -8.33 -4.91
C ILE A 29 -11.08 -8.96 -5.32
N ARG A 30 -11.68 -8.52 -6.44
CA ARG A 30 -12.93 -9.12 -6.95
C ARG A 30 -12.77 -10.59 -7.30
N HIS A 31 -11.69 -10.95 -7.99
CA HIS A 31 -11.41 -12.35 -8.33
C HIS A 31 -11.21 -13.20 -7.07
N ILE A 32 -10.48 -12.72 -6.06
CA ILE A 32 -10.33 -13.40 -4.77
C ILE A 32 -11.69 -13.58 -4.07
N ALA A 33 -12.52 -12.55 -4.04
CA ALA A 33 -13.86 -12.61 -3.46
C ALA A 33 -14.77 -13.64 -4.16
N GLN A 34 -14.52 -13.91 -5.45
CA GLN A 34 -15.23 -14.89 -6.28
C GLN A 34 -14.57 -16.28 -6.28
N ASP A 35 -13.48 -16.48 -5.53
CA ASP A 35 -12.69 -17.72 -5.52
C ASP A 35 -12.04 -18.06 -6.89
N GLU A 36 -11.66 -17.01 -7.63
CA GLU A 36 -11.01 -17.09 -8.94
C GLU A 36 -9.52 -16.73 -8.82
N LEU A 37 -8.73 -17.60 -8.19
CA LEU A 37 -7.31 -17.32 -7.92
C LEU A 37 -6.42 -17.16 -9.17
N PRO A 38 -6.53 -17.96 -10.25
CA PRO A 38 -5.61 -17.82 -11.38
C PRO A 38 -5.69 -16.44 -12.07
N PRO A 39 -6.88 -15.87 -12.35
CA PRO A 39 -6.98 -14.47 -12.76
C PRO A 39 -6.41 -13.50 -11.73
N ALA A 40 -6.68 -13.69 -10.43
CA ALA A 40 -6.16 -12.83 -9.37
C ALA A 40 -4.63 -12.77 -9.35
N PHE A 41 -3.95 -13.92 -9.42
CA PHE A 41 -2.48 -13.99 -9.48
C PHE A 41 -1.92 -13.24 -10.68
N LYS A 42 -2.56 -13.37 -11.85
CA LYS A 42 -2.14 -12.61 -13.04
C LYS A 42 -2.25 -11.09 -12.84
N LYS A 43 -3.19 -10.61 -12.03
CA LYS A 43 -3.34 -9.19 -11.68
C LYS A 43 -2.30 -8.77 -10.64
N LEU A 44 -2.09 -9.58 -9.59
CA LEU A 44 -1.09 -9.33 -8.56
C LEU A 44 0.33 -9.31 -9.13
N ALA A 45 0.69 -10.26 -9.99
CA ALA A 45 1.96 -10.26 -10.72
C ALA A 45 2.18 -8.95 -11.51
N ARG A 46 1.13 -8.39 -12.11
CA ARG A 46 1.22 -7.08 -12.78
C ARG A 46 1.37 -5.93 -11.79
N VAL A 47 0.68 -5.97 -10.65
CA VAL A 47 0.85 -5.00 -9.56
C VAL A 47 2.30 -4.99 -9.08
N SER A 48 2.94 -6.15 -8.91
CA SER A 48 4.35 -6.25 -8.54
C SER A 48 5.25 -5.55 -9.56
N LYS A 49 5.01 -5.74 -10.86
CA LYS A 49 5.75 -5.01 -11.92
C LYS A 49 5.51 -3.50 -11.91
N ILE A 50 4.31 -3.05 -11.55
CA ILE A 50 4.02 -1.62 -11.40
C ILE A 50 4.78 -1.04 -10.20
N LEU A 51 4.82 -1.77 -9.07
CA LEU A 51 5.59 -1.36 -7.90
C LEU A 51 7.08 -1.30 -8.17
N GLU A 52 7.64 -2.25 -8.93
CA GLU A 52 9.03 -2.18 -9.38
C GLU A 52 9.32 -0.87 -10.14
N GLN A 53 8.43 -0.44 -11.04
CA GLN A 53 8.58 0.85 -11.73
C GLN A 53 8.52 2.05 -10.77
N LEU A 54 7.59 2.02 -9.81
CA LEU A 54 7.47 3.07 -8.78
C LEU A 54 8.70 3.13 -7.87
N VAL A 55 9.33 1.99 -7.57
CA VAL A 55 10.57 1.90 -6.79
C VAL A 55 11.74 2.49 -7.58
N HIS A 56 11.92 2.08 -8.83
CA HIS A 56 13.00 2.58 -9.69
C HIS A 56 12.85 4.05 -10.07
N ALA A 57 11.63 4.58 -10.12
CA ALA A 57 11.40 5.99 -10.39
C ALA A 57 12.16 6.91 -9.41
N TRP A 58 12.44 6.47 -8.17
CA TRP A 58 13.24 7.24 -7.23
C TRP A 58 14.69 7.45 -7.67
N ASP A 59 15.26 6.60 -8.54
CA ASP A 59 16.61 6.79 -9.10
C ASP A 59 16.71 8.09 -9.90
N VAL A 60 15.65 8.47 -10.62
CA VAL A 60 15.62 9.70 -11.43
C VAL A 60 15.51 10.92 -10.53
N LEU A 61 14.59 10.93 -9.55
CA LEU A 61 14.46 12.08 -8.64
C LEU A 61 15.71 12.27 -7.76
N ALA A 62 16.45 11.19 -7.47
CA ALA A 62 17.68 11.25 -6.70
C ALA A 62 18.81 12.06 -7.35
N THR A 63 18.71 12.39 -8.65
CA THR A 63 19.65 13.29 -9.32
C THR A 63 19.44 14.75 -8.92
N MET A 64 18.26 15.11 -8.40
CA MET A 64 17.98 16.44 -7.87
C MET A 64 18.76 16.68 -6.57
N THR A 65 19.46 17.80 -6.52
CA THR A 65 20.29 18.23 -5.38
C THR A 65 19.55 19.21 -4.46
N PRO A 66 20.02 19.40 -3.21
CA PRO A 66 19.41 20.35 -2.29
C PRO A 66 19.32 21.80 -2.80
N PRO A 67 20.33 22.38 -3.49
CA PRO A 67 20.21 23.72 -4.08
C PRO A 67 19.12 23.84 -5.15
N GLU A 68 19.03 22.86 -6.05
CA GLU A 68 18.01 22.83 -7.13
C GLU A 68 16.61 22.77 -6.55
N TYR A 69 16.38 21.89 -5.56
CA TYR A 69 15.09 21.82 -4.89
C TYR A 69 14.77 23.11 -4.10
N THR A 70 15.77 23.70 -3.44
CA THR A 70 15.60 24.96 -2.69
C THR A 70 15.15 26.09 -3.61
N ALA A 71 15.59 26.12 -4.88
CA ALA A 71 15.18 27.12 -5.86
C ALA A 71 13.70 27.00 -6.27
N ILE A 72 13.12 25.80 -6.27
CA ILE A 72 11.70 25.59 -6.64
C ILE A 72 10.76 25.57 -5.43
N ARG A 73 11.25 25.18 -4.25
CA ARG A 73 10.42 24.98 -3.04
C ARG A 73 9.47 26.15 -2.69
N PRO A 74 9.86 27.44 -2.82
CA PRO A 74 8.95 28.55 -2.52
C PRO A 74 7.67 28.57 -3.36
N TYR A 75 7.70 28.00 -4.57
CA TYR A 75 6.58 27.99 -5.51
C TYR A 75 5.63 26.80 -5.33
N LEU A 76 6.00 25.80 -4.51
CA LEU A 76 5.19 24.60 -4.28
C LEU A 76 4.01 24.80 -3.32
N GLY A 77 3.99 25.93 -2.60
CA GLY A 77 2.93 26.27 -1.65
C GLY A 77 2.73 25.20 -0.56
N GLN A 78 1.47 24.82 -0.32
CA GLN A 78 1.09 23.80 0.67
C GLN A 78 0.92 22.40 0.07
N SER A 79 1.38 22.17 -1.16
CA SER A 79 1.21 20.89 -1.85
C SER A 79 1.94 19.78 -1.11
N SER A 80 1.29 18.63 -0.93
CA SER A 80 1.83 17.50 -0.18
C SER A 80 1.37 16.15 -0.72
N GLY A 81 2.22 15.14 -0.61
CA GLY A 81 1.86 13.75 -0.93
C GLY A 81 0.67 13.21 -0.14
N PHE A 82 0.32 13.81 1.01
CA PHE A 82 -0.92 13.50 1.73
C PHE A 82 -2.20 13.76 0.92
N GLN A 83 -2.13 14.63 -0.07
CA GLN A 83 -3.26 14.97 -0.93
C GLN A 83 -3.41 13.99 -2.11
N SER A 84 -2.50 13.03 -2.28
CA SER A 84 -2.64 11.95 -3.26
C SER A 84 -3.75 10.99 -2.83
N TYR A 85 -4.93 11.17 -3.43
CA TYR A 85 -6.08 10.32 -3.17
C TYR A 85 -5.86 8.89 -3.70
N GLN A 86 -5.11 8.73 -4.79
CA GLN A 86 -4.81 7.40 -5.36
C GLN A 86 -3.91 6.60 -4.43
N TYR A 87 -2.82 7.21 -3.94
CA TYR A 87 -1.98 6.60 -2.91
C TYR A 87 -2.79 6.20 -1.67
N ARG A 88 -3.70 7.08 -1.22
CA ARG A 88 -4.56 6.79 -0.07
C ARG A 88 -5.50 5.61 -0.33
N CYS A 89 -6.10 5.54 -1.52
CA CYS A 89 -6.92 4.40 -1.90
C CYS A 89 -6.11 3.08 -1.95
N ILE A 90 -4.84 3.12 -2.39
CA ILE A 90 -3.96 1.94 -2.37
C ILE A 90 -3.70 1.50 -0.93
N GLU A 91 -3.29 2.41 -0.05
CA GLU A 91 -3.09 2.11 1.38
C GLU A 91 -4.33 1.46 2.00
N PHE A 92 -5.52 1.99 1.70
CA PHE A 92 -6.77 1.41 2.18
C PHE A 92 -7.10 0.06 1.56
N ALA A 93 -6.85 -0.12 0.26
CA ALA A 93 -7.06 -1.41 -0.41
C ALA A 93 -6.12 -2.49 0.14
N LEU A 94 -4.94 -2.12 0.64
CA LEU A 94 -3.98 -3.03 1.27
C LEU A 94 -4.20 -3.25 2.77
N GLY A 95 -5.19 -2.58 3.39
CA GLY A 95 -5.56 -2.80 4.80
C GLY A 95 -5.07 -1.73 5.78
N ASN A 96 -4.26 -0.77 5.36
CA ASN A 96 -3.80 0.36 6.19
C ASN A 96 -4.86 1.46 6.31
N LYS A 97 -6.00 1.10 6.90
CA LYS A 97 -7.18 1.96 7.06
C LYS A 97 -6.93 3.02 8.13
N ASN A 98 -7.29 4.27 7.84
CA ASN A 98 -7.23 5.37 8.81
C ASN A 98 -8.22 6.47 8.42
N ALA A 99 -9.33 6.58 9.16
CA ALA A 99 -10.39 7.53 8.87
C ALA A 99 -9.93 9.01 8.92
N ALA A 100 -8.88 9.34 9.69
CA ALA A 100 -8.33 10.70 9.72
C ALA A 100 -7.80 11.14 8.35
N MET A 101 -7.43 10.18 7.49
CA MET A 101 -6.90 10.44 6.15
C MET A 101 -7.98 10.76 5.11
N LEU A 102 -9.26 10.87 5.51
CA LEU A 102 -10.29 11.45 4.65
C LEU A 102 -10.21 12.99 4.63
N GLN A 103 -9.78 13.61 5.73
CA GLN A 103 -9.76 15.06 5.91
C GLN A 103 -8.94 15.80 4.83
N PRO A 104 -7.74 15.33 4.41
CA PRO A 104 -6.98 15.98 3.34
C PRO A 104 -7.73 16.10 2.01
N HIS A 105 -8.80 15.32 1.80
CA HIS A 105 -9.57 15.31 0.54
C HIS A 105 -10.91 16.05 0.66
N ALA A 106 -11.25 16.62 1.82
CA ALA A 106 -12.55 17.23 2.10
C ALA A 106 -12.93 18.37 1.13
N HIS A 107 -11.94 19.05 0.56
CA HIS A 107 -12.12 20.15 -0.38
C HIS A 107 -12.49 19.71 -1.82
N HIS A 108 -12.45 18.41 -2.12
CA HIS A 108 -12.84 17.84 -3.42
C HIS A 108 -13.80 16.67 -3.24
N ALA A 109 -15.10 16.92 -3.44
CA ALA A 109 -16.17 15.95 -3.19
C ALA A 109 -15.96 14.59 -3.89
N ASP A 110 -15.59 14.60 -5.18
CA ASP A 110 -15.40 13.37 -5.96
C ASP A 110 -14.23 12.52 -5.45
N ARG A 111 -13.12 13.17 -5.08
CA ARG A 111 -11.94 12.49 -4.51
C ARG A 111 -12.24 11.96 -3.11
N LEU A 112 -12.93 12.75 -2.29
CA LEU A 112 -13.38 12.32 -0.97
C LEU A 112 -14.29 11.09 -1.05
N ALA A 113 -15.21 11.06 -2.01
CA ALA A 113 -16.10 9.94 -2.22
C ALA A 113 -15.33 8.66 -2.57
N GLN A 114 -14.33 8.76 -3.46
CA GLN A 114 -13.47 7.62 -3.81
C GLN A 114 -12.66 7.10 -2.60
N VAL A 115 -12.03 8.01 -1.84
CA VAL A 115 -11.26 7.63 -0.64
C VAL A 115 -12.15 7.04 0.44
N ARG A 116 -13.36 7.58 0.63
CA ARG A 116 -14.34 7.04 1.57
C ARG A 116 -14.80 5.64 1.16
N ALA A 117 -15.11 5.42 -0.12
CA ALA A 117 -15.49 4.11 -0.62
C ALA A 117 -14.37 3.09 -0.42
N ALA A 118 -13.12 3.44 -0.72
CA ALA A 118 -11.96 2.59 -0.45
C ALA A 118 -11.77 2.31 1.06
N CYS A 119 -12.07 3.27 1.93
CA CYS A 119 -11.98 3.09 3.38
C CYS A 119 -13.05 2.13 3.93
N GLN A 120 -14.25 2.14 3.34
CA GLN A 120 -15.40 1.35 3.78
C GLN A 120 -15.45 -0.06 3.17
N ALA A 121 -14.72 -0.30 2.09
CA ALA A 121 -14.63 -1.61 1.47
C ALA A 121 -13.65 -2.54 2.22
N PRO A 122 -13.89 -3.86 2.24
CA PRO A 122 -12.89 -4.85 2.65
C PRO A 122 -11.58 -4.65 1.90
N SER A 123 -10.45 -4.84 2.58
CA SER A 123 -9.13 -4.83 1.96
C SER A 123 -8.84 -6.12 1.21
N LEU A 124 -7.74 -6.14 0.47
CA LEU A 124 -7.16 -7.35 -0.11
C LEU A 124 -6.99 -8.44 0.95
N TYR A 125 -6.47 -8.09 2.12
CA TYR A 125 -6.24 -9.05 3.19
C TYR A 125 -7.56 -9.61 3.74
N ASP A 126 -8.55 -8.74 3.97
CA ASP A 126 -9.87 -9.17 4.43
C ASP A 126 -10.51 -10.18 3.45
N GLU A 127 -10.42 -9.93 2.13
CA GLU A 127 -10.94 -10.87 1.13
C GLU A 127 -10.12 -12.18 1.05
N CYS A 128 -8.81 -12.14 1.30
CA CYS A 128 -8.01 -13.36 1.47
C CYS A 128 -8.47 -14.17 2.69
N LEU A 129 -8.77 -13.54 3.81
CA LEU A 129 -9.26 -14.23 5.02
C LEU A 129 -10.66 -14.83 4.79
N ARG A 130 -11.55 -14.10 4.10
CA ARG A 130 -12.85 -14.63 3.68
C ARG A 130 -12.71 -15.81 2.73
N LEU A 131 -11.74 -15.78 1.82
CA LEU A 131 -11.41 -16.92 0.95
C LEU A 131 -10.93 -18.13 1.75
N LEU A 132 -10.00 -17.95 2.69
CA LEU A 132 -9.53 -19.04 3.58
C LEU A 132 -10.71 -19.73 4.27
N SER A 133 -11.64 -18.95 4.83
CA SER A 133 -12.84 -19.48 5.48
C SER A 133 -13.74 -20.25 4.51
N ARG A 134 -14.00 -19.72 3.30
CA ARG A 134 -14.79 -20.43 2.26
C ARG A 134 -14.14 -21.75 1.84
N ARG A 135 -12.81 -21.84 1.87
CA ARG A 135 -12.02 -23.06 1.58
C ARG A 135 -11.87 -23.99 2.79
N GLY A 136 -12.56 -23.73 3.90
CA GLY A 136 -12.60 -24.60 5.07
C GLY A 136 -11.44 -24.42 6.05
N ILE A 137 -10.58 -23.41 5.87
CA ILE A 137 -9.56 -23.05 6.84
C ILE A 137 -10.22 -22.22 7.95
N ALA A 138 -9.96 -22.57 9.21
CA ALA A 138 -10.59 -21.91 10.35
C ALA A 138 -10.09 -20.46 10.51
N VAL A 139 -10.98 -19.49 10.30
CA VAL A 139 -10.73 -18.05 10.52
C VAL A 139 -11.80 -17.52 11.48
N PRO A 140 -11.45 -16.71 12.50
CA PRO A 140 -12.44 -16.15 13.42
C PRO A 140 -13.49 -15.28 12.71
N ALA A 141 -14.75 -15.41 13.10
CA ALA A 141 -15.84 -14.60 12.54
C ALA A 141 -15.61 -13.08 12.70
N SER A 142 -14.89 -12.66 13.74
CA SER A 142 -14.46 -11.27 13.97
C SER A 142 -13.58 -10.69 12.87
N HIS A 143 -12.94 -11.54 12.05
CA HIS A 143 -12.08 -11.14 10.93
C HIS A 143 -12.75 -11.39 9.57
N LEU A 144 -13.93 -12.01 9.55
CA LEU A 144 -14.71 -12.27 8.34
C LEU A 144 -15.75 -11.19 8.06
N GLU A 145 -16.29 -10.57 9.12
CA GLU A 145 -17.20 -9.43 9.08
C GLU A 145 -16.85 -8.48 10.23
N ARG A 146 -16.35 -7.29 9.89
CA ARG A 146 -15.95 -6.25 10.85
C ARG A 146 -16.26 -4.85 10.32
N ASP A 147 -16.02 -3.84 11.15
CA ASP A 147 -15.95 -2.47 10.65
C ASP A 147 -14.67 -2.29 9.81
N TRP A 148 -14.83 -2.32 8.49
CA TRP A 148 -13.74 -2.17 7.52
C TRP A 148 -13.04 -0.82 7.59
N THR A 149 -13.64 0.18 8.22
CA THR A 149 -13.03 1.50 8.38
C THR A 149 -11.94 1.53 9.45
N GLN A 150 -11.91 0.51 10.33
CA GLN A 150 -10.87 0.37 11.35
C GLN A 150 -9.60 -0.25 10.77
N PRO A 151 -8.41 0.15 11.29
CA PRO A 151 -7.16 -0.55 11.04
C PRO A 151 -7.31 -2.06 11.34
N TYR A 152 -6.67 -2.89 10.53
CA TYR A 152 -6.58 -4.32 10.80
C TYR A 152 -5.77 -4.56 12.10
N VAL A 153 -6.20 -5.53 12.92
CA VAL A 153 -5.54 -5.92 14.16
C VAL A 153 -5.18 -7.39 14.03
N SER A 154 -3.93 -7.74 14.35
CA SER A 154 -3.43 -9.11 14.26
C SER A 154 -4.13 -10.05 15.25
N ASP A 155 -4.39 -11.29 14.83
CA ASP A 155 -5.01 -12.33 15.66
C ASP A 155 -4.27 -13.67 15.52
N ALA A 156 -3.94 -14.29 16.66
CA ALA A 156 -3.23 -15.57 16.71
C ALA A 156 -4.00 -16.71 16.02
N ALA A 157 -5.33 -16.67 16.01
CA ALA A 157 -6.14 -17.66 15.29
C ALA A 157 -6.07 -17.47 13.76
N VAL A 158 -5.90 -16.23 13.27
CA VAL A 158 -5.61 -15.98 11.85
C VAL A 158 -4.21 -16.47 11.48
N GLU A 159 -3.23 -16.31 12.39
CA GLU A 159 -1.90 -16.89 12.21
C GLU A 159 -1.94 -18.42 12.12
N GLN A 160 -2.71 -19.10 12.99
CA GLN A 160 -2.91 -20.54 12.88
C GLN A 160 -3.59 -20.97 11.56
N ALA A 161 -4.48 -20.13 11.01
CA ALA A 161 -5.08 -20.36 9.71
C ALA A 161 -4.01 -20.42 8.61
N TRP A 162 -3.10 -19.44 8.60
CA TRP A 162 -1.98 -19.43 7.65
C TRP A 162 -0.96 -20.53 7.92
N LEU A 163 -0.65 -20.86 9.18
CA LEU A 163 0.23 -22.00 9.49
C LEU A 163 -0.34 -23.32 8.97
N THR A 164 -1.66 -23.50 8.98
CA THR A 164 -2.30 -24.68 8.37
C THR A 164 -1.97 -24.79 6.88
N VAL A 165 -2.05 -23.66 6.16
CA VAL A 165 -1.70 -23.58 4.73
C VAL A 165 -0.21 -23.86 4.51
N TYR A 166 0.67 -23.19 5.25
CA TYR A 166 2.12 -23.29 5.04
C TYR A 166 2.72 -24.63 5.49
N ARG A 167 2.09 -25.34 6.45
CA ARG A 167 2.53 -26.70 6.86
C ARG A 167 2.11 -27.79 5.87
N GLN A 168 1.17 -27.49 4.96
CA GLN A 168 0.67 -28.45 3.97
C GLN A 168 0.57 -27.81 2.58
N PRO A 169 1.70 -27.30 2.01
CA PRO A 169 1.67 -26.52 0.77
C PRO A 169 1.22 -27.34 -0.43
N GLU A 170 1.48 -28.66 -0.46
CA GLU A 170 1.00 -29.52 -1.55
C GLU A 170 -0.54 -29.63 -1.57
N GLN A 171 -1.19 -29.58 -0.40
CA GLN A 171 -2.64 -29.64 -0.27
C GLN A 171 -3.31 -28.28 -0.49
N HIS A 172 -2.61 -27.19 -0.15
CA HIS A 172 -3.12 -25.83 -0.16
C HIS A 172 -2.29 -24.91 -1.10
N TRP A 173 -1.86 -25.43 -2.25
CA TRP A 173 -0.89 -24.76 -3.11
C TRP A 173 -1.31 -23.34 -3.54
N ASP A 174 -2.57 -23.18 -3.91
CA ASP A 174 -3.10 -21.88 -4.34
C ASP A 174 -3.16 -20.86 -3.18
N LEU A 175 -3.54 -21.30 -1.98
CA LEU A 175 -3.51 -20.46 -0.78
C LEU A 175 -2.09 -20.15 -0.31
N TYR A 176 -1.16 -21.11 -0.45
CA TYR A 176 0.26 -20.92 -0.18
C TYR A 176 0.85 -19.87 -1.12
N GLN A 177 0.59 -19.99 -2.43
CA GLN A 177 0.98 -19.00 -3.42
C GLN A 177 0.38 -17.61 -3.09
N LEU A 178 -0.89 -17.55 -2.67
CA LEU A 178 -1.51 -16.30 -2.26
C LEU A 178 -0.79 -15.65 -1.06
N GLY A 179 -0.37 -16.43 -0.06
CA GLY A 179 0.41 -15.94 1.08
C GLY A 179 1.77 -15.35 0.66
N GLU A 180 2.45 -15.99 -0.28
CA GLU A 180 3.72 -15.49 -0.82
C GLU A 180 3.51 -14.22 -1.68
N GLU A 181 2.46 -14.16 -2.51
CA GLU A 181 2.12 -12.94 -3.27
C GLU A 181 1.78 -11.75 -2.36
N LEU A 182 1.15 -11.99 -1.20
CA LEU A 182 0.95 -10.96 -0.17
C LEU A 182 2.29 -10.49 0.41
N THR A 183 3.22 -11.41 0.63
CA THR A 183 4.56 -11.12 1.15
C THR A 183 5.34 -10.25 0.17
N ASP A 184 5.39 -10.65 -1.10
CA ASP A 184 6.06 -9.92 -2.19
C ASP A 184 5.47 -8.51 -2.36
N LEU A 185 4.14 -8.40 -2.29
CA LEU A 185 3.44 -7.13 -2.39
C LEU A 185 3.81 -6.17 -1.26
N GLU A 186 3.83 -6.65 -0.01
CA GLU A 186 4.21 -5.82 1.13
C GLU A 186 5.71 -5.48 1.11
N ASP A 187 6.59 -6.42 0.75
CA ASP A 187 8.03 -6.15 0.64
C ASP A 187 8.32 -5.06 -0.40
N ALA A 188 7.74 -5.16 -1.59
CA ALA A 188 7.86 -4.14 -2.63
C ALA A 188 7.33 -2.77 -2.16
N PHE A 189 6.24 -2.76 -1.40
CA PHE A 189 5.69 -1.52 -0.84
C PHE A 189 6.58 -0.92 0.26
N ARG A 190 7.19 -1.74 1.13
CA ARG A 190 8.19 -1.31 2.10
C ARG A 190 9.42 -0.72 1.41
N LEU A 191 9.90 -1.36 0.35
CA LEU A 191 11.01 -0.85 -0.46
C LEU A 191 10.69 0.51 -1.07
N TRP A 192 9.48 0.69 -1.62
CA TRP A 192 9.04 1.97 -2.13
C TRP A 192 9.03 3.05 -1.04
N ARG A 193 8.49 2.76 0.15
CA ARG A 193 8.48 3.70 1.29
C ARG A 193 9.91 4.05 1.74
N PHE A 194 10.81 3.07 1.77
CA PHE A 194 12.21 3.27 2.15
C PHE A 194 12.96 4.17 1.15
N ARG A 195 12.78 3.92 -0.15
CA ARG A 195 13.37 4.72 -1.22
C ARG A 195 12.81 6.14 -1.22
N HIS A 196 11.52 6.31 -0.94
CA HIS A 196 10.90 7.61 -0.78
C HIS A 196 11.54 8.41 0.37
N VAL A 197 11.60 7.85 1.59
CA VAL A 197 12.16 8.59 2.73
C VAL A 197 13.63 8.94 2.54
N THR A 198 14.42 8.02 1.97
CA THR A 198 15.84 8.25 1.69
C THR A 198 16.03 9.35 0.65
N THR A 199 15.18 9.39 -0.38
CA THR A 199 15.21 10.45 -1.41
C THR A 199 14.79 11.80 -0.84
N VAL A 200 13.79 11.83 0.05
CA VAL A 200 13.40 13.06 0.75
C VAL A 200 14.54 13.56 1.64
N GLU A 201 15.16 12.67 2.42
CA GLU A 201 16.23 13.01 3.35
C GLU A 201 17.45 13.60 2.62
N ARG A 202 17.86 13.04 1.49
CA ARG A 202 18.98 13.60 0.70
C ARG A 202 18.68 14.96 0.06
N ILE A 203 17.42 15.29 -0.23
CA ILE A 203 17.02 16.56 -0.88
C ILE A 203 16.77 17.66 0.16
N ILE A 204 16.04 17.37 1.23
CA ILE A 204 15.60 18.38 2.21
C ILE A 204 16.15 18.19 3.63
N GLY A 205 16.88 17.12 3.90
CA GLY A 205 17.29 16.74 5.26
C GLY A 205 16.09 16.54 6.18
N PHE A 206 16.19 17.03 7.41
CA PHE A 206 15.14 16.94 8.43
C PHE A 206 14.20 18.16 8.46
N LYS A 207 14.16 18.96 7.39
CA LYS A 207 13.21 20.09 7.29
C LYS A 207 11.77 19.58 7.36
N ARG A 208 10.88 20.35 7.99
CA ARG A 208 9.44 20.05 7.98
C ARG A 208 8.92 19.95 6.54
N GLY A 209 7.96 19.05 6.34
CA GLY A 209 7.30 18.86 5.04
C GLY A 209 6.39 20.04 4.72
N THR A 210 6.16 20.30 3.44
CA THR A 210 5.23 21.34 2.94
C THR A 210 3.78 21.08 3.38
N GLY A 211 3.42 19.82 3.65
CA GLY A 211 2.12 19.42 4.21
C GLY A 211 2.00 19.53 5.74
N GLY A 212 2.94 20.19 6.42
CA GLY A 212 2.87 20.44 7.86
C GLY A 212 3.37 19.32 8.77
N THR A 213 3.69 18.14 8.23
CA THR A 213 4.24 17.01 9.01
C THR A 213 5.69 17.21 9.42
N GLY A 214 6.18 16.33 10.30
CA GLY A 214 7.58 16.28 10.72
C GLY A 214 8.57 15.88 9.61
N GLY A 215 8.15 15.80 8.34
CA GLY A 215 9.00 15.43 7.20
C GLY A 215 9.49 13.99 7.31
N VAL A 216 10.81 13.81 7.26
CA VAL A 216 11.49 12.50 7.36
C VAL A 216 11.04 11.70 8.59
N SER A 217 10.83 12.36 9.74
CA SER A 217 10.40 11.65 10.97
C SER A 217 9.04 10.97 10.82
N TYR A 218 8.10 11.57 10.09
CA TYR A 218 6.81 10.94 9.78
C TYR A 218 7.00 9.78 8.79
N LEU A 219 7.80 9.99 7.74
CA LEU A 219 8.05 8.97 6.73
C LEU A 219 8.79 7.75 7.30
N ARG A 220 9.69 7.93 8.27
CA ARG A 220 10.35 6.81 8.98
C ARG A 220 9.35 5.98 9.76
N LYS A 221 8.37 6.59 10.45
CA LYS A 221 7.28 5.84 11.11
C LYS A 221 6.44 5.01 10.15
N MET A 222 6.33 5.43 8.89
CA MET A 222 5.61 4.64 7.87
C MET A 222 6.33 3.34 7.51
N LEU A 223 7.62 3.20 7.83
CA LEU A 223 8.36 1.95 7.65
C LEU A 223 7.98 0.89 8.68
N ASP A 224 7.46 1.31 9.85
CA ASP A 224 7.02 0.41 10.91
C ASP A 224 5.62 -0.18 10.66
N VAL A 225 4.92 0.29 9.62
CA VAL A 225 3.59 -0.20 9.26
C VAL A 225 3.70 -1.58 8.63
N VAL A 226 2.98 -2.54 9.21
CA VAL A 226 2.81 -3.89 8.71
C VAL A 226 1.41 -4.05 8.13
N LEU A 227 1.30 -4.55 6.90
CA LEU A 227 0.02 -4.70 6.18
C LEU A 227 -0.61 -6.07 6.46
N PHE A 228 0.19 -7.13 6.44
CA PHE A 228 -0.26 -8.52 6.59
C PHE A 228 0.47 -9.16 7.78
N PRO A 229 0.15 -8.79 9.04
CA PRO A 229 1.00 -9.08 10.18
C PRO A 229 1.19 -10.57 10.45
N GLU A 230 0.14 -11.39 10.32
CA GLU A 230 0.21 -12.83 10.52
C GLU A 230 1.05 -13.51 9.46
N ILE A 231 1.03 -12.99 8.23
CA ILE A 231 1.93 -13.46 7.17
C ILE A 231 3.37 -13.34 7.67
N TRP A 232 3.80 -12.20 8.21
CA TRP A 232 5.17 -12.07 8.75
C TRP A 232 5.43 -12.87 10.02
N ALA A 233 4.47 -12.90 10.96
CA ALA A 233 4.64 -13.55 12.26
C ALA A 233 4.85 -15.07 12.14
N LEU A 234 4.08 -15.73 11.26
CA LEU A 234 4.07 -17.19 11.11
C LEU A 234 5.45 -17.77 10.77
N ARG A 235 6.39 -16.97 10.25
CA ARG A 235 7.74 -17.41 9.88
C ARG A 235 8.56 -17.81 11.12
N THR A 236 8.19 -17.28 12.29
CA THR A 236 8.81 -17.64 13.58
C THR A 236 8.29 -18.99 14.09
N ASP A 237 7.04 -19.31 13.77
CA ASP A 237 6.28 -20.43 14.34
C ASP A 237 6.10 -21.59 13.35
N LEU A 238 6.80 -21.54 12.21
CA LEU A 238 6.75 -22.54 11.13
C LEU A 238 7.34 -23.88 11.56
#